data_AF-A0A7W4YFW5-F1
#
_entry.id   AF-A0A7W4YFW5-F1
#
_cell.length_a   1.000
_cell.length_b   1.000
_cell.length_c   1.000
_cell.angle_alpha   90.00
_cell.angle_beta   90.00
_cell.angle_gamma   90.00
#
_symmetry.space_group_name_H-M   'P 1'
#
loop_
_entity.id
_entity.type
_entity.pdbx_description
1 polymer ?
#
loop_
_entity_poly.entity_id
_entity_poly.type
_entity_poly.pdbx_seq_one_letter_code
_entity_poly.pdbx_strand_id
1 'polypeptide(L)'
;MAELFSSRRRVSLGEGQTDASLAARGRIGSSYVSPSVLAKNRGAPRNADLMAAIAALDTEPDRAAVDAALTWIRDAYDARGGGLPVGLFSRCYLGSPYIDHSMSLGGFICEHYTAAEMVPVFFAGARRLAANAAYDYIEVYDDGTVVPVRPDGRAAV
;
A
#
# COMPACT_ATOMS: atom_id res chain seq x y z
N MET A 1 -25.54 33.94 10.73
CA MET A 1 -25.13 34.44 9.41
C MET A 1 -24.37 33.34 8.71
N ALA A 2 -24.83 33.01 7.51
CA ALA A 2 -24.45 31.86 6.70
C ALA A 2 -22.95 31.79 6.31
N GLU A 3 -22.56 30.54 6.05
CA GLU A 3 -21.47 29.96 5.24
C GLU A 3 -20.46 30.88 4.53
N LEU A 4 -19.21 30.42 4.39
CA LEU A 4 -18.54 30.23 3.09
C LEU A 4 -17.11 29.65 3.20
N PHE A 5 -16.78 28.77 2.26
CA PHE A 5 -15.48 28.18 1.91
C PHE A 5 -15.06 26.84 2.53
N SER A 6 -15.97 25.88 2.36
CA SER A 6 -15.64 24.62 1.69
C SER A 6 -14.73 24.87 0.46
N SER A 7 -13.51 24.36 0.49
CA SER A 7 -12.70 24.17 -0.73
C SER A 7 -12.27 22.71 -0.81
N ARG A 8 -13.26 21.89 -1.19
CA ARG A 8 -13.04 20.51 -1.64
C ARG A 8 -12.30 20.56 -2.97
N ARG A 9 -10.99 20.30 -2.99
CA ARG A 9 -10.32 19.85 -4.23
C ARG A 9 -10.61 18.38 -4.44
N ARG A 10 -11.80 18.12 -4.96
CA ARG A 10 -12.11 16.87 -5.64
C ARG A 10 -11.42 16.95 -7.00
N VAL A 11 -10.30 16.27 -7.18
CA VAL A 11 -9.78 16.02 -8.54
C VAL A 11 -10.77 15.07 -9.19
N SER A 12 -11.55 15.59 -10.13
CA SER A 12 -12.54 14.83 -10.88
C SER A 12 -11.79 13.92 -11.86
N LEU A 13 -11.73 12.63 -11.55
CA LEU A 13 -11.37 11.57 -12.49
C LEU A 13 -12.62 10.72 -12.72
N GLY A 14 -13.10 10.75 -13.97
CA GLY A 14 -13.98 9.77 -14.63
C GLY A 14 -15.13 9.16 -13.83
N GLU A 15 -16.35 9.58 -14.15
CA GLU A 15 -17.56 8.84 -13.82
C GLU A 15 -17.50 7.38 -14.28
N GLY A 16 -17.83 6.47 -13.36
CA GLY A 16 -18.58 5.24 -13.67
C GLY A 16 -17.79 4.04 -14.20
N GLN A 17 -16.87 3.49 -13.41
CA GLN A 17 -16.66 2.04 -13.43
C GLN A 17 -17.36 1.45 -12.21
N THR A 18 -18.52 0.85 -12.45
CA THR A 18 -19.36 0.23 -11.42
C THR A 18 -18.67 -1.01 -10.83
N ASP A 19 -18.95 -1.28 -9.55
CA ASP A 19 -18.48 -2.42 -8.73
C ASP A 19 -18.64 -3.81 -9.39
N ALA A 20 -19.44 -3.90 -10.47
CA ALA A 20 -19.68 -5.12 -11.22
C ALA A 20 -18.48 -5.58 -12.07
N SER A 21 -17.54 -4.69 -12.45
CA SER A 21 -16.40 -5.09 -13.30
C SER A 21 -15.32 -5.88 -12.53
N LEU A 22 -15.26 -5.71 -11.20
CA LEU A 22 -14.38 -6.46 -10.30
C LEU A 22 -14.81 -7.94 -10.16
N ALA A 23 -16.10 -8.25 -10.32
CA ALA A 23 -16.62 -9.61 -10.17
C ALA A 23 -16.39 -10.51 -11.40
N ALA A 24 -16.12 -9.95 -12.58
CA ALA A 24 -16.12 -10.69 -13.85
C ALA A 24 -14.75 -11.30 -14.24
N ARG A 25 -13.69 -11.10 -13.44
CA ARG A 25 -12.33 -11.62 -13.76
C ARG A 25 -12.01 -12.98 -13.13
N GLY A 26 -12.97 -13.60 -12.43
CA GLY A 26 -12.79 -14.94 -11.89
C GLY A 26 -13.07 -16.01 -12.94
N ARG A 27 -12.00 -16.59 -13.52
CA ARG A 27 -11.77 -18.04 -13.72
C ARG A 27 -10.72 -18.29 -14.81
N ILE A 28 -9.45 -18.15 -14.44
CA ILE A 28 -8.39 -19.01 -14.97
C ILE A 28 -7.66 -19.55 -13.72
N GLY A 29 -7.48 -20.88 -13.66
CA GLY A 29 -7.36 -21.68 -12.44
C GLY A 29 -6.45 -21.11 -11.34
N SER A 30 -7.06 -20.66 -10.24
CA SER A 30 -6.32 -20.39 -9.01
C SER A 30 -6.00 -21.74 -8.36
N SER A 31 -4.75 -22.15 -8.52
CA SER A 31 -4.19 -23.23 -7.71
C SER A 31 -4.26 -22.76 -6.26
N TYR A 32 -5.02 -23.45 -5.41
CA TYR A 32 -5.09 -23.12 -3.99
C TYR A 32 -3.66 -23.08 -3.40
N VAL A 33 -3.19 -21.89 -3.03
CA VAL A 33 -1.92 -21.72 -2.32
C VAL A 33 -2.23 -21.86 -0.83
N SER A 34 -1.56 -22.79 -0.16
CA SER A 34 -1.80 -22.99 1.27
C SER A 34 -1.40 -21.74 2.09
N PRO A 35 -2.09 -21.44 3.20
CA PRO A 35 -1.71 -20.35 4.10
C PRO A 35 -0.26 -20.41 4.57
N SER A 36 0.30 -21.62 4.75
CA SER A 36 1.69 -21.82 5.13
C SER A 36 2.67 -21.36 4.03
N VAL A 37 2.34 -21.60 2.76
CA VAL A 37 3.16 -21.12 1.63
C VAL A 37 3.08 -19.61 1.53
N LEU A 38 1.88 -19.02 1.69
CA LEU A 38 1.72 -17.56 1.73
C LEU A 38 2.56 -16.95 2.86
N ALA A 39 2.44 -17.46 4.09
CA ALA A 39 3.19 -16.98 5.24
C ALA A 39 4.71 -17.08 5.01
N LYS A 40 5.19 -18.24 4.50
CA LYS A 40 6.61 -18.43 4.16
C LYS A 40 7.09 -17.39 3.15
N ASN A 41 6.35 -17.20 2.06
CA ASN A 41 6.73 -16.29 0.99
C ASN A 41 6.68 -14.82 1.45
N ARG A 42 5.64 -14.44 2.21
CA ARG A 42 5.50 -13.13 2.86
C ARG A 42 6.61 -12.85 3.86
N GLY A 43 7.18 -13.86 4.51
CA GLY A 43 8.34 -13.73 5.40
C GLY A 43 9.69 -13.60 4.69
N ALA A 44 9.79 -13.98 3.40
CA ALA A 44 11.04 -13.91 2.65
C ALA A 44 11.50 -12.45 2.43
N PRO A 45 12.81 -12.16 2.43
CA PRO A 45 13.30 -10.78 2.28
C PRO A 45 12.95 -10.19 0.91
N ARG A 46 12.72 -8.87 0.87
CA ARG A 46 12.58 -8.10 -0.36
C ARG A 46 13.97 -7.72 -0.85
N ASN A 47 14.18 -7.77 -2.15
CA ASN A 47 15.46 -7.36 -2.74
C ASN A 47 15.58 -5.82 -2.74
N ALA A 48 16.79 -5.32 -2.93
CA ALA A 48 17.07 -3.88 -2.90
C ALA A 48 16.29 -3.11 -3.97
N ASP A 49 16.10 -3.69 -5.15
CA ASP A 49 15.35 -3.05 -6.24
C ASP A 49 13.89 -2.81 -5.84
N LEU A 50 13.25 -3.77 -5.15
CA LEU A 50 11.89 -3.64 -4.66
C LEU A 50 11.78 -2.58 -3.57
N MET A 51 12.74 -2.58 -2.64
CA MET A 51 12.80 -1.55 -1.60
C MET A 51 12.95 -0.15 -2.22
N ALA A 52 13.85 0.00 -3.19
CA ALA A 52 14.09 1.27 -3.87
C ALA A 52 12.88 1.74 -4.69
N ALA A 53 12.21 0.84 -5.41
CA ALA A 53 11.02 1.16 -6.18
C ALA A 53 9.87 1.63 -5.28
N ILE A 54 9.66 1.00 -4.12
CA ILE A 54 8.65 1.43 -3.15
C ILE A 54 9.00 2.81 -2.60
N ALA A 55 10.24 3.03 -2.18
CA ALA A 55 10.69 4.32 -1.66
C ALA A 55 10.57 5.47 -2.69
N ALA A 56 10.78 5.18 -3.97
CA ALA A 56 10.64 6.16 -5.04
C ALA A 56 9.21 6.69 -5.16
N LEU A 57 8.19 5.87 -4.86
CA LEU A 57 6.78 6.28 -4.92
C LEU A 57 6.47 7.48 -4.01
N ASP A 58 7.21 7.66 -2.92
CA ASP A 58 7.00 8.76 -1.98
C ASP A 58 7.45 10.13 -2.52
N THR A 59 8.31 10.13 -3.54
CA THR A 59 9.01 11.34 -3.99
C THR A 59 8.83 11.64 -5.47
N GLU A 60 8.33 10.69 -6.26
CA GLU A 60 8.19 10.82 -7.71
C GLU A 60 6.91 11.58 -8.10
N PRO A 61 7.00 12.81 -8.66
CA PRO A 61 5.84 13.57 -9.09
C PRO A 61 5.34 13.17 -10.49
N ASP A 62 6.15 12.52 -11.33
CA ASP A 62 5.71 12.13 -12.68
C ASP A 62 4.77 10.93 -12.64
N ARG A 63 3.54 11.15 -13.11
CA ARG A 63 2.51 10.12 -13.10
C ARG A 63 2.88 8.90 -13.95
N ALA A 64 3.54 9.11 -15.09
CA ALA A 64 3.94 8.00 -15.95
C ALA A 64 5.02 7.13 -15.29
N ALA A 65 6.00 7.77 -14.63
CA ALA A 65 7.00 7.07 -13.83
C ALA A 65 6.37 6.30 -12.66
N VAL A 66 5.43 6.90 -11.93
CA VAL A 66 4.68 6.23 -10.86
C VAL A 66 3.91 5.00 -11.37
N ASP A 67 3.21 5.13 -12.50
CA ASP A 67 2.43 4.01 -13.06
C ASP A 67 3.36 2.86 -13.54
N ALA A 68 4.54 3.20 -14.09
CA ALA A 68 5.55 2.21 -14.46
C ALA A 68 6.15 1.50 -13.22
N ALA A 69 6.49 2.26 -12.17
CA ALA A 69 6.98 1.72 -10.91
C ALA A 69 5.94 0.80 -10.24
N LEU A 70 4.66 1.20 -10.20
CA LEU A 70 3.58 0.37 -9.67
C LEU A 70 3.41 -0.94 -10.45
N THR A 71 3.54 -0.89 -11.77
CA THR A 71 3.49 -2.11 -12.62
C THR A 71 4.62 -3.05 -12.25
N TRP A 72 5.86 -2.55 -12.19
CA TRP A 72 7.01 -3.36 -11.84
C TRP A 72 6.94 -3.92 -10.40
N ILE A 73 6.46 -3.12 -9.44
CA ILE A 73 6.29 -3.54 -8.04
C ILE A 73 5.29 -4.70 -7.96
N ARG A 74 4.18 -4.63 -8.71
CA ARG A 74 3.18 -5.72 -8.75
C ARG A 74 3.79 -7.00 -9.28
N ASP A 75 4.51 -6.93 -10.40
CA ASP A 75 5.19 -8.08 -10.99
C ASP A 75 6.19 -8.70 -10.00
N ALA A 76 6.90 -7.85 -9.25
CA ALA A 76 7.82 -8.29 -8.20
C ALA A 76 7.09 -9.00 -7.03
N TYR A 77 5.93 -8.51 -6.59
CA TYR A 77 5.12 -9.19 -5.56
C TYR A 77 4.52 -10.51 -6.06
N ASP A 78 4.04 -10.54 -7.31
CA ASP A 78 3.50 -11.75 -7.94
C ASP A 78 4.58 -12.83 -8.06
N ALA A 79 5.79 -12.45 -8.50
CA ALA A 79 6.94 -13.36 -8.58
C ALA A 79 7.34 -13.94 -7.21
N ARG A 80 7.08 -13.22 -6.11
CA ARG A 80 7.34 -13.72 -4.75
C ARG A 80 6.32 -14.76 -4.28
N GLY A 81 5.13 -14.83 -4.90
CA GLY A 81 4.12 -15.84 -4.56
C GLY A 81 3.55 -15.71 -3.14
N GLY A 82 3.66 -14.53 -2.52
CA GLY A 82 3.06 -14.22 -1.22
C GLY A 82 1.69 -13.56 -1.32
N GLY A 83 1.17 -13.40 -2.53
CA GLY A 83 0.03 -12.53 -2.83
C GLY A 83 0.44 -11.05 -2.89
N LEU A 84 -0.44 -10.22 -3.45
CA LEU A 84 -0.28 -8.79 -3.54
C LEU A 84 -0.84 -8.11 -2.27
N PRO A 85 -0.08 -7.25 -1.58
CA PRO A 85 -0.62 -6.43 -0.50
C PRO A 85 -1.76 -5.54 -1.02
N VAL A 86 -2.84 -5.42 -0.24
CA VAL A 86 -3.92 -4.46 -0.53
C VAL A 86 -3.47 -3.01 -0.34
N GLY A 87 -2.46 -2.81 0.51
CA GLY A 87 -1.79 -1.53 0.68
C GLY A 87 -0.50 -1.63 1.46
N LEU A 88 0.29 -0.57 1.32
CA LEU A 88 1.49 -0.27 2.10
C LEU A 88 1.16 0.88 3.05
N PHE A 89 1.71 0.84 4.25
CA PHE A 89 1.55 1.87 5.26
C PHE A 89 2.90 2.21 5.86
N SER A 90 3.26 3.48 5.94
CA SER A 90 4.61 3.90 6.37
C SER A 90 4.57 5.28 7.04
N ARG A 91 5.71 5.68 7.61
CA ARG A 91 5.89 7.02 8.15
C ARG A 91 5.89 8.04 7.02
N CYS A 92 5.24 9.17 7.25
CA CYS A 92 5.23 10.29 6.30
C CYS A 92 6.38 11.24 6.61
N TYR A 93 7.12 11.62 5.56
CA TYR A 93 8.25 12.55 5.64
C TYR A 93 7.95 13.93 5.03
N LEU A 94 6.69 14.22 4.66
CA LEU A 94 6.26 15.56 4.23
C LEU A 94 6.36 16.63 5.33
N GLY A 95 6.48 16.19 6.59
CA GLY A 95 6.51 17.08 7.75
C GLY A 95 5.11 17.41 8.29
N SER A 96 5.08 18.29 9.30
CA SER A 96 3.86 18.65 10.01
C SER A 96 2.77 19.16 9.05
N PRO A 97 1.50 18.71 9.19
CA PRO A 97 0.95 17.92 10.29
C PRO A 97 0.94 16.39 10.07
N TYR A 98 1.49 15.91 8.95
CA TYR A 98 1.39 14.50 8.55
C TYR A 98 2.44 13.64 9.25
N ILE A 99 2.02 12.47 9.72
CA ILE A 99 2.89 11.53 10.45
C ILE A 99 3.01 10.17 9.77
N ASP A 100 2.02 9.79 8.96
CA ASP A 100 2.01 8.54 8.21
C ASP A 100 1.19 8.69 6.92
N HIS A 101 1.33 7.70 6.03
CA HIS A 101 0.57 7.64 4.80
C HIS A 101 0.23 6.20 4.44
N SER A 102 -0.83 6.05 3.65
CA SER A 102 -1.19 4.78 3.02
C SER A 102 -1.06 4.87 1.51
N MET A 103 -0.62 3.77 0.91
CA MET A 103 -0.43 3.65 -0.52
C MET A 103 -1.03 2.33 -1.01
N SER A 104 -1.92 2.39 -1.99
CA SER A 104 -2.48 1.18 -2.59
C SER A 104 -1.64 0.73 -3.77
N LEU A 105 -1.27 -0.55 -3.76
CA LEU A 105 -0.69 -1.20 -4.94
C LEU A 105 -1.74 -1.46 -6.02
N GLY A 106 -3.02 -1.14 -5.78
CA GLY A 106 -4.11 -1.15 -6.76
C GLY A 106 -4.08 0.00 -7.77
N GLY A 107 -3.20 0.99 -7.60
CA GLY A 107 -2.89 1.99 -8.65
C GLY A 107 -2.80 3.44 -8.21
N PHE A 108 -2.87 3.75 -6.92
CA PHE A 108 -2.86 5.14 -6.43
C PHE A 108 -2.31 5.21 -5.00
N ILE A 109 -1.48 6.23 -4.74
CA ILE A 109 -1.16 6.70 -3.39
C ILE A 109 -2.44 7.26 -2.78
N CYS A 110 -2.84 6.78 -1.60
CA CYS A 110 -4.18 6.96 -1.10
C CYS A 110 -4.33 8.23 -0.28
N GLU A 111 -3.65 8.33 0.86
CA GLU A 111 -3.92 9.38 1.84
C GLU A 111 -2.70 9.62 2.75
N HIS A 112 -2.47 10.88 3.11
CA HIS A 112 -1.58 11.25 4.22
C HIS A 112 -2.43 11.53 5.46
N TYR A 113 -2.00 11.07 6.63
CA TYR A 113 -2.74 11.27 7.87
C TYR A 113 -1.94 12.06 8.90
N THR A 114 -2.67 12.94 9.57
CA THR A 114 -2.28 13.56 10.84
C THR A 114 -2.54 12.59 12.00
N ALA A 115 -2.02 12.93 13.18
CA ALA A 115 -2.21 12.12 14.40
C ALA A 115 -3.68 12.04 14.87
N ALA A 116 -4.52 13.00 14.49
CA ALA A 116 -5.92 13.07 14.92
C ALA A 116 -6.86 12.30 13.97
N GLU A 117 -6.42 12.00 12.75
CA GLU A 117 -7.24 11.32 11.75
C GLU A 117 -7.30 9.81 12.00
N MET A 118 -8.50 9.25 11.85
CA MET A 118 -8.67 7.79 11.87
C MET A 118 -8.21 7.20 10.54
N VAL A 119 -7.54 6.06 10.59
CA VAL A 119 -7.28 5.24 9.41
C VAL A 119 -8.38 4.20 9.22
N PRO A 120 -8.59 3.72 7.98
CA PRO A 120 -9.41 2.55 7.75
C PRO A 120 -9.03 1.39 8.68
N VAL A 121 -10.04 0.64 9.16
CA VAL A 121 -9.85 -0.36 10.23
C VAL A 121 -8.79 -1.42 9.91
N PHE A 122 -8.66 -1.78 8.63
CA PHE A 122 -7.66 -2.74 8.15
C PHE A 122 -6.22 -2.22 8.22
N PHE A 123 -6.02 -0.90 8.33
CA PHE A 123 -4.71 -0.27 8.57
C PHE A 123 -4.42 0.02 10.04
N ALA A 124 -5.36 -0.16 10.97
CA ALA A 124 -5.17 0.22 12.37
C ALA A 124 -3.97 -0.49 13.03
N GLY A 125 -3.75 -1.77 12.71
CA GLY A 125 -2.57 -2.52 13.15
C GLY A 125 -1.28 -1.97 12.53
N ALA A 126 -1.30 -1.68 11.23
CA ALA A 126 -0.17 -1.13 10.49
C ALA A 126 0.25 0.25 11.00
N ARG A 127 -0.71 1.12 11.36
CA ARG A 127 -0.42 2.46 11.90
C ARG A 127 0.37 2.43 13.20
N ARG A 128 0.06 1.49 14.11
CA ARG A 128 0.82 1.31 15.34
C ARG A 128 2.27 0.89 15.06
N LEU A 129 2.47 0.06 14.03
CA LEU A 129 3.79 -0.42 13.64
C LEU A 129 4.60 0.66 12.92
N ALA A 130 4.00 1.45 12.03
CA ALA A 130 4.67 2.53 11.30
C ALA A 130 5.22 3.65 12.21
N ALA A 131 4.73 3.78 13.44
CA ALA A 131 5.32 4.66 14.44
C ALA A 131 6.74 4.22 14.86
N ASN A 132 7.08 2.93 14.71
CA ASN A 132 8.39 2.39 15.04
C ASN A 132 9.39 2.61 13.89
N ALA A 133 10.47 3.34 14.17
CA ALA A 133 11.52 3.64 13.19
C ALA A 133 12.35 2.42 12.72
N ALA A 134 12.14 1.24 13.31
CA ALA A 134 12.76 0.01 12.86
C ALA A 134 12.18 -0.53 11.54
N TYR A 135 11.02 -0.02 11.11
CA TYR A 135 10.33 -0.46 9.89
C TYR A 135 10.30 0.68 8.89
N ASP A 136 10.56 0.33 7.63
CA ASP A 136 10.53 1.26 6.50
C ASP A 136 9.10 1.40 5.97
N TYR A 137 8.40 0.27 5.82
CA TYR A 137 6.98 0.22 5.52
C TYR A 137 6.34 -1.06 6.07
N ILE A 138 5.02 -1.07 6.10
CA ILE A 138 4.20 -2.19 6.56
C ILE A 138 3.31 -2.64 5.40
N GLU A 139 3.37 -3.93 5.06
CA GLU A 139 2.45 -4.53 4.08
C GLU A 139 1.19 -5.00 4.78
N VAL A 140 0.04 -4.74 4.18
CA VAL A 140 -1.26 -5.22 4.65
C VAL A 140 -1.90 -6.06 3.56
N TYR A 141 -2.36 -7.25 3.94
CA TYR A 141 -3.00 -8.22 3.05
C TYR A 141 -4.51 -8.30 3.28
N ASP A 142 -5.23 -8.80 2.29
CA ASP A 142 -6.69 -8.95 2.29
C ASP A 142 -7.21 -9.94 3.36
N ASP A 143 -6.40 -10.96 3.68
CA ASP A 143 -6.63 -11.90 4.78
C ASP A 143 -6.33 -11.33 6.18
N GLY A 144 -5.99 -10.04 6.27
CA GLY A 144 -5.67 -9.35 7.52
C GLY A 144 -4.24 -9.58 8.02
N THR A 145 -3.40 -10.31 7.27
CA THR A 145 -1.98 -10.44 7.60
C THR A 145 -1.29 -9.08 7.47
N VAL A 146 -0.45 -8.75 8.45
CA VAL A 146 0.36 -7.53 8.46
C VAL A 146 1.83 -7.93 8.53
N VAL A 147 2.66 -7.41 7.63
CA VAL A 147 4.09 -7.73 7.53
C VAL A 147 4.92 -6.45 7.65
N PRO A 148 5.54 -6.18 8.81
CA PRO A 148 6.50 -5.08 8.93
C PRO A 148 7.78 -5.41 8.16
N VAL A 149 8.25 -4.47 7.34
CA VAL A 149 9.48 -4.63 6.54
C VAL A 149 10.53 -3.65 7.05
N ARG A 150 11.73 -4.16 7.32
CA ARG A 150 12.89 -3.36 7.73
C ARG A 150 13.60 -2.72 6.52
N PRO A 151 14.44 -1.70 6.72
CA PRO A 151 15.21 -1.08 5.63
C PRO A 151 16.12 -2.05 4.85
N ASP A 152 16.51 -3.18 5.44
CA ASP A 152 17.28 -4.24 4.77
C ASP A 152 16.42 -5.26 4.00
N GLY A 153 15.11 -4.99 3.88
CA GLY A 153 14.14 -5.84 3.19
C GLY A 153 13.66 -7.05 3.99
N ARG A 154 14.17 -7.30 5.21
CA ARG A 154 13.72 -8.42 6.05
C ARG A 154 12.34 -8.13 6.66
N ALA A 155 11.48 -9.14 6.64
CA ALA A 155 10.23 -9.10 7.39
C ALA A 155 10.46 -9.29 8.90
N ALA A 156 9.63 -8.67 9.73
CA ALA A 156 9.58 -8.90 11.17
C ALA A 156 8.33 -9.72 11.54
N VAL A 157 8.28 -10.97 11.06
CA VAL A 157 7.20 -11.95 11.25
C VAL A 157 7.75 -13.27 11.76
#